data_AF-A0A8J6ZCB1-F1
#
_entry.id   AF-A0A8J6ZCB1-F1
#
_cell.length_a   1.000
_cell.length_b   1.000
_cell.length_c   1.000
_cell.angle_alpha   90.00
_cell.angle_beta   90.00
_cell.angle_gamma   90.00
#
_symmetry.space_group_name_H-M   'P 1'
#
loop_
_entity.id
_entity.type
_entity.pdbx_description
1 polymer ?
#
loop_
_entity_poly.entity_id
_entity_poly.type
_entity_poly.pdbx_seq_one_letter_code
_entity_poly.pdbx_strand_id
1 'polypeptide(L)'
;MAKPGKVFIFFNCDADKSEGSMNVFYNRTVYKDTKTSRKNLWKKVKEEYGAERIQIASDKLADVELAITEGDPVSASDFMQFGAIRAFECY
;
A
#
# COMPACT_ATOMS: atom_id res chain seq x y z
N MET A 1 23.38 -15.16 7.80
CA MET A 1 22.63 -13.94 8.14
C MET A 1 21.39 -13.90 7.25
N ALA A 2 20.20 -14.01 7.83
CA ALA A 2 18.95 -13.87 7.05
C ALA A 2 18.87 -12.43 6.55
N LYS A 3 18.60 -12.21 5.26
CA LYS A 3 18.32 -10.86 4.75
C LYS A 3 17.07 -10.34 5.46
N PRO A 4 17.07 -9.10 5.99
CA PRO A 4 15.87 -8.54 6.62
C PRO A 4 14.71 -8.61 5.62
N GLY A 5 13.60 -9.17 6.07
CA GLY A 5 12.42 -9.33 5.24
C GLY A 5 11.76 -7.97 5.07
N LYS A 6 11.55 -7.50 3.83
CA LYS A 6 10.72 -6.33 3.60
C LYS A 6 9.25 -6.70 3.80
N VAL A 7 8.53 -5.83 4.48
CA VAL A 7 7.07 -5.90 4.62
C VAL A 7 6.45 -4.57 4.26
N PHE A 8 5.22 -4.61 3.78
CA PHE A 8 4.45 -3.45 3.35
C PHE A 8 3.19 -3.33 4.20
N ILE A 9 2.84 -2.10 4.53
CA ILE A 9 1.58 -1.77 5.21
C ILE A 9 0.86 -0.73 4.36
N PHE A 10 -0.43 -0.97 4.12
CA PHE A 10 -1.33 0.00 3.51
C PHE A 10 -1.97 0.85 4.62
N PHE A 11 -2.00 2.16 4.40
CA PHE A 11 -2.60 3.13 5.28
C PHE A 11 -3.72 3.86 4.55
N ASN A 12 -4.90 3.89 5.16
CA ASN A 12 -5.90 4.89 4.85
C ASN A 12 -5.53 6.17 5.63
N CYS A 13 -5.37 7.29 4.93
CA CYS A 13 -4.80 8.53 5.46
C CYS A 13 -5.53 9.77 4.93
N ASP A 14 -5.23 10.94 5.48
CA ASP A 14 -5.75 12.19 4.94
C ASP A 14 -5.06 12.58 3.61
N ALA A 15 -5.55 13.64 2.96
CA ALA A 15 -4.97 14.14 1.72
C ALA A 15 -3.50 14.52 1.87
N ASP A 16 -3.13 15.00 3.06
CA ASP A 16 -1.78 15.47 3.39
C ASP A 16 -0.83 14.34 3.78
N LYS A 17 -1.32 13.09 3.82
CA LYS A 17 -0.52 11.92 4.21
C LYS A 17 0.14 12.13 5.58
N SER A 18 -0.55 12.81 6.49
CA SER A 18 -0.01 13.20 7.79
C SER A 18 0.36 11.97 8.62
N GLU A 19 1.47 12.05 9.39
CA GLU A 19 1.89 10.94 10.26
C GLU A 19 0.81 10.59 11.30
N GLY A 20 0.01 11.59 11.72
CA GLY A 20 -1.12 11.39 12.63
C GLY A 20 -2.26 10.56 12.04
N SER A 21 -2.48 10.64 10.72
CA SER A 21 -3.50 9.84 10.02
C SER A 21 -2.97 8.48 9.56
N MET A 22 -1.65 8.34 9.33
CA MET A 22 -0.98 7.06 9.02
C MET A 22 -0.73 6.20 10.27
N ASN A 23 -1.78 5.96 11.05
CA ASN A 23 -1.63 5.26 12.31
C ASN A 23 -1.53 3.73 12.10
N VAL A 24 -0.34 3.17 12.36
CA VAL A 24 -0.05 1.72 12.31
C VAL A 24 -0.97 0.91 13.22
N PHE A 25 -1.41 1.47 14.36
CA PHE A 25 -2.29 0.76 15.30
C PHE A 25 -3.69 0.48 14.73
N TYR A 26 -4.12 1.25 13.73
CA TYR A 26 -5.37 1.02 13.01
C TYR A 26 -5.20 0.21 11.72
N ASN A 27 -3.98 0.13 11.20
CA ASN A 27 -3.64 -0.65 10.00
C ASN A 27 -3.08 -2.02 10.38
N ARG A 28 -3.99 -2.98 10.57
CA ARG A 28 -3.71 -4.30 11.16
C ARG A 28 -3.10 -5.33 10.22
N THR A 29 -2.85 -5.00 8.95
CA THR A 29 -2.41 -6.00 7.97
C THR A 29 -1.02 -5.68 7.44
N VAL A 30 -0.11 -6.60 7.71
CA VAL A 30 1.27 -6.58 7.21
C VAL A 30 1.37 -7.54 6.02
N TYR A 31 1.85 -7.03 4.89
CA TYR A 31 2.04 -7.78 3.67
C TYR A 31 3.53 -8.05 3.47
N LYS A 32 3.96 -9.31 3.59
CA LYS A 32 5.36 -9.67 3.33
C LYS A 32 5.72 -9.40 1.86
N ASP A 33 7.00 -9.19 1.57
CA ASP A 33 7.47 -9.05 0.19
C ASP A 33 7.49 -10.39 -0.55
N THR A 34 6.30 -10.92 -0.83
CA THR A 34 6.08 -12.15 -1.60
C THR A 34 5.01 -11.90 -2.65
N LYS A 35 5.05 -12.64 -3.77
CA LYS A 35 4.05 -12.50 -4.85
C LYS A 35 2.61 -12.65 -4.34
N THR A 36 2.36 -13.59 -3.43
CA THR A 36 1.03 -13.81 -2.85
C THR A 36 0.59 -12.65 -1.97
N SER A 37 1.46 -12.17 -1.08
CA SER A 37 1.13 -11.02 -0.21
C SER A 37 0.96 -9.73 -0.99
N ARG A 38 1.74 -9.51 -2.06
CA ARG A 38 1.57 -8.36 -2.98
C ARG A 38 0.21 -8.38 -3.68
N LYS A 39 -0.27 -9.55 -4.13
CA LYS A 39 -1.64 -9.69 -4.67
C LYS A 39 -2.71 -9.37 -3.64
N ASN A 40 -2.51 -9.78 -2.38
CA ASN A 40 -3.44 -9.43 -1.29
C ASN A 40 -3.42 -7.94 -0.97
N LEU A 41 -2.24 -7.30 -1.01
CA LEU A 41 -2.10 -5.85 -0.86
C LEU A 41 -2.86 -5.12 -1.98
N TRP A 42 -2.70 -5.56 -3.23
CA TRP A 42 -3.45 -5.00 -4.34
C TRP A 42 -4.96 -5.16 -4.17
N LYS A 43 -5.41 -6.36 -3.77
CA LYS A 43 -6.83 -6.61 -3.48
C LYS A 43 -7.36 -5.62 -2.42
N LYS A 44 -6.58 -5.36 -1.36
CA LYS A 44 -6.94 -4.40 -0.32
C LYS A 44 -7.06 -2.98 -0.87
N VAL A 45 -6.10 -2.53 -1.68
CA VAL A 45 -6.14 -1.22 -2.34
C VAL A 45 -7.39 -1.10 -3.21
N LYS A 46 -7.70 -2.13 -4.00
CA LYS A 46 -8.88 -2.17 -4.86
C LYS A 46 -10.21 -2.13 -4.08
N GLU A 47 -10.27 -2.81 -2.93
CA GLU A 47 -11.44 -2.76 -2.03
C GLU A 47 -11.65 -1.35 -1.47
N GLU A 48 -10.59 -0.67 -1.02
CA GLU A 48 -10.69 0.70 -0.50
C GLU A 48 -11.00 1.71 -1.61
N TYR A 49 -10.50 1.49 -2.83
CA TYR A 49 -10.85 2.27 -4.02
C TYR A 49 -12.33 2.11 -4.39
N GLY A 50 -12.83 0.86 -4.43
CA GLY A 50 -14.24 0.58 -4.69
C GLY A 50 -15.20 1.06 -3.60
N ALA A 51 -14.69 1.27 -2.38
CA ALA A 51 -15.43 1.87 -1.27
C ALA A 51 -15.35 3.42 -1.26
N GLU A 52 -14.75 4.03 -2.28
CA GLU A 52 -14.53 5.49 -2.41
C GLU A 52 -13.75 6.10 -1.22
N ARG A 53 -13.00 5.28 -0.49
CA ARG A 53 -12.19 5.72 0.66
C ARG A 53 -10.82 6.23 0.26
N ILE A 54 -10.33 5.78 -0.90
CA ILE A 54 -9.12 6.31 -1.53
C ILE A 54 -9.45 6.76 -2.94
N GLN A 55 -8.72 7.75 -3.42
CA GLN A 55 -8.84 8.24 -4.78
C GLN A 55 -7.62 7.83 -5.58
N ILE A 56 -7.86 7.16 -6.70
CA ILE A 56 -6.85 6.78 -7.68
C ILE A 56 -7.37 7.27 -9.02
N ALA A 57 -6.54 7.99 -9.78
CA ALA A 57 -6.90 8.36 -11.13
C ALA A 57 -7.11 7.08 -11.96
N SER A 58 -8.23 6.97 -12.68
CA SER A 58 -8.62 5.72 -13.35
C SER A 58 -7.60 5.25 -14.41
N ASP A 59 -6.89 6.19 -15.02
CA ASP A 59 -5.77 5.94 -15.94
C ASP A 59 -4.51 5.44 -15.24
N LYS A 60 -4.38 5.64 -13.92
CA LYS A 60 -3.28 5.20 -13.07
C LYS A 60 -3.54 3.91 -12.30
N LEU A 61 -4.76 3.37 -12.36
CA LEU A 61 -5.11 2.15 -11.65
C LEU A 61 -4.25 0.94 -12.10
N ALA A 62 -3.96 0.83 -13.40
CA ALA A 62 -3.08 -0.20 -13.94
C ALA A 62 -1.61 0.00 -13.52
N ASP A 63 -1.14 1.26 -13.47
CA ASP A 63 0.20 1.60 -12.99
C ASP A 63 0.38 1.21 -11.52
N VAL A 64 -0.65 1.45 -10.68
CA VAL A 64 -0.68 1.04 -9.27
C VAL A 64 -0.63 -0.47 -9.11
N GLU A 65 -1.42 -1.21 -9.90
CA GLU A 65 -1.41 -2.69 -9.88
C GLU A 65 -0.02 -3.23 -10.23
N LEU A 66 0.60 -2.70 -11.29
CA LEU A 66 1.91 -3.13 -11.74
C LEU A 66 3.00 -2.78 -10.72
N ALA A 67 2.94 -1.59 -10.12
CA ALA A 67 3.83 -1.18 -9.05
C ALA A 67 3.74 -2.10 -7.82
N ILE A 68 2.53 -2.51 -7.42
CA ILE A 68 2.35 -3.39 -6.25
C ILE A 68 2.76 -4.83 -6.56
N THR A 69 2.39 -5.34 -7.73
CA THR A 69 2.56 -6.78 -8.04
C THR A 69 3.94 -7.11 -8.58
N GLU A 70 4.50 -6.28 -9.46
CA GLU A 70 5.78 -6.51 -10.13
C GLU A 70 6.87 -5.51 -9.75
N GLY A 71 6.50 -4.27 -9.43
CA GLY A 71 7.42 -3.17 -9.11
C GLY A 71 7.70 -2.98 -7.61
N ASP A 72 7.78 -1.69 -7.21
CA ASP A 72 7.87 -1.27 -5.82
C ASP A 72 6.49 -0.82 -5.30
N PRO A 73 5.87 -1.54 -4.35
CA PRO A 73 4.59 -1.16 -3.76
C PRO A 73 4.57 0.22 -3.11
N VAL A 74 5.72 0.78 -2.71
CA VAL A 74 5.78 2.13 -2.12
C VAL A 74 5.47 3.20 -3.16
N SER A 75 5.95 3.02 -4.40
CA SER A 75 5.73 3.97 -5.51
C SER A 75 4.26 4.12 -5.90
N ALA A 76 3.44 3.08 -5.63
CA ALA A 76 2.00 3.17 -5.82
C ALA A 76 1.36 4.31 -5.00
N SER A 77 1.97 4.69 -3.87
CA SER A 77 1.48 5.79 -3.03
C SER A 77 1.38 7.12 -3.77
N ASP A 78 2.19 7.34 -4.80
CA ASP A 78 2.22 8.62 -5.52
C ASP A 78 1.00 8.77 -6.45
N PHE A 79 0.39 7.65 -6.84
CA PHE A 79 -0.81 7.61 -7.66
C PHE A 79 -2.10 7.56 -6.83
N MET A 80 -2.00 7.52 -5.50
CA MET A 80 -3.11 7.40 -4.57
C MET A 80 -3.23 8.66 -3.70
N GLN A 81 -4.45 9.18 -3.59
CA GLN A 81 -4.88 10.15 -2.59
C GLN A 81 -5.69 9.45 -1.50
N PHE A 82 -5.55 9.93 -0.26
CA PHE A 82 -6.11 9.32 0.94
C PHE A 82 -5.63 7.89 1.23
N GLY A 83 -4.61 7.43 0.50
CA GLY A 83 -4.00 6.11 0.65
C GLY A 83 -2.49 6.18 0.49
N ALA A 84 -1.77 5.41 1.29
CA ALA A 84 -0.32 5.27 1.17
C ALA A 84 0.14 3.87 1.51
N ILE A 85 1.21 3.43 0.86
CA ILE A 85 1.92 2.19 1.18
C ILE A 85 3.29 2.59 1.73
N ARG A 86 3.68 1.96 2.84
CA ARG A 86 5.02 2.11 3.42
C ARG A 86 5.68 0.75 3.55
N ALA A 87 6.98 0.74 3.27
CA ALA A 87 7.84 -0.42 3.51
C ALA A 87 8.45 -0.32 4.91
N PHE A 88 8.51 -1.46 5.58
CA PHE A 88 9.20 -1.64 6.85
C PHE A 88 10.14 -2.83 6.75
N GLU A 89 11.25 -2.77 7.47
CA GLU A 89 12.19 -3.88 7.57
C GLU A 89 11.84 -4.73 8.80
N CYS A 90 11.62 -6.02 8.61
CA CYS A 90 11.56 -6.99 9.69
C CYS A 90 12.98 -7.52 9.97
N TYR A 91 13.45 -7.31 11.19
CA TYR A 91 14.70 -7.84 11.74
C TYR A 91 14.47 -9.16 12.47
#